data_AF-A0A948AH78-F1
#
_entry.id   AF-A0A948AH78-F1
#
_cell.length_a   1.000
_cell.length_b   1.000
_cell.length_c   1.000
_cell.angle_alpha   90.00
_cell.angle_beta   90.00
_cell.angle_gamma   90.00
#
_symmetry.space_group_name_H-M   'P 1'
#
loop_
_entity.id
_entity.type
_entity.pdbx_description
1 polymer ?
#
loop_
_entity_poly.entity_id
_entity_poly.type
_entity_poly.pdbx_seq_one_letter_code
_entity_poly.pdbx_strand_id
1 'polypeptide(L)'
;MSRIARLLRGIPLWHGLAARQLAITLGVALLVGLGTGAIELVSAWNDWRDQVRESTTRNLDLVRASAAEAAFQLNTNQADNVAAGLLNSDEISHVLLRDNFGSVLAERSRAERGRESAWLGEHLLAGMEKRHISLEYIDPRGGAPVAV
;
A
#
# COMPACT_ATOMS: atom_id res chain seq x y z
N MET A 1 -27.13 -33.50 -9.17
CA MET A 1 -27.34 -32.22 -8.45
C MET A 1 -28.80 -31.74 -8.52
N SER A 2 -29.80 -32.61 -8.29
CA SER A 2 -31.25 -32.33 -8.54
C SER A 2 -32.16 -32.56 -7.31
N ARG A 3 -31.57 -32.80 -6.12
CA ARG A 3 -32.32 -33.12 -4.90
C ARG A 3 -32.46 -31.94 -3.92
N ILE A 4 -31.53 -30.99 -3.93
CA ILE A 4 -31.55 -29.82 -3.02
C ILE A 4 -32.65 -28.82 -3.44
N ALA A 5 -32.89 -28.66 -4.74
CA ALA A 5 -33.92 -27.74 -5.27
C ALA A 5 -35.37 -28.17 -4.95
N ARG A 6 -35.61 -29.43 -4.54
CA ARG A 6 -36.96 -29.95 -4.25
C ARG A 6 -37.38 -29.75 -2.79
N LEU A 7 -36.44 -29.60 -1.86
CA LEU A 7 -36.71 -29.34 -0.44
C LEU A 7 -37.10 -27.88 -0.17
N LEU A 8 -36.74 -26.95 -1.05
CA LEU A 8 -37.06 -25.52 -0.90
C LEU A 8 -38.44 -25.12 -1.48
N ARG A 9 -39.15 -26.04 -2.14
CA ARG A 9 -40.45 -25.77 -2.79
C ARG A 9 -41.68 -25.95 -1.89
N GLY A 10 -41.50 -26.46 -0.67
CA GLY A 10 -42.59 -26.81 0.26
C GLY A 10 -42.68 -25.95 1.50
N ILE A 11 -42.10 -24.74 1.50
CA ILE A 11 -42.15 -23.86 2.67
C ILE A 11 -43.27 -22.81 2.44
N PRO A 12 -44.41 -22.85 3.15
CA PRO A 12 -45.50 -21.87 3.03
C PRO A 12 -45.14 -20.49 3.64
N LEU A 13 -43.85 -20.12 3.63
CA LEU A 13 -43.34 -18.86 4.19
C LEU A 13 -43.37 -17.71 3.19
N TRP A 14 -44.13 -17.78 2.09
CA TRP A 14 -44.12 -16.72 1.05
C TRP A 14 -45.47 -16.00 0.88
N HIS A 15 -46.51 -16.41 1.61
CA HIS A 15 -47.86 -15.84 1.48
C HIS A 15 -48.44 -15.26 2.79
N GLY A 16 -47.63 -15.10 3.83
CA GLY A 16 -48.07 -14.60 5.15
C GLY A 16 -47.32 -13.36 5.62
N LEU A 17 -47.96 -12.55 6.47
CA LEU A 17 -47.36 -11.36 7.11
C LEU A 17 -45.96 -11.63 7.72
N ALA A 18 -45.76 -12.83 8.26
CA ALA A 18 -44.50 -13.31 8.82
C ALA A 18 -43.35 -13.36 7.78
N ALA A 19 -43.63 -13.71 6.53
CA ALA A 19 -42.66 -13.71 5.43
C ALA A 19 -42.08 -12.32 5.19
N ARG A 20 -42.98 -11.34 5.14
CA ARG A 20 -42.66 -9.94 4.92
C ARG A 20 -41.89 -9.37 6.10
N GLN A 21 -42.24 -9.79 7.31
CA GLN A 21 -41.53 -9.39 8.52
C GLN A 21 -40.11 -9.96 8.56
N LEU A 22 -39.91 -11.24 8.24
CA LEU A 22 -38.58 -11.85 8.12
C LEU A 22 -37.73 -11.18 7.03
N ALA A 23 -38.33 -10.83 5.90
CA ALA A 23 -37.64 -10.12 4.81
C ALA A 23 -37.20 -8.72 5.25
N ILE A 24 -38.05 -7.99 5.98
CA ILE A 24 -37.71 -6.66 6.52
C ILE A 24 -36.60 -6.77 7.56
N THR A 25 -36.70 -7.71 8.53
CA THR A 25 -35.65 -7.87 9.55
C THR A 25 -34.33 -8.30 8.93
N LEU A 26 -34.35 -9.20 7.95
CA LEU A 26 -33.15 -9.59 7.21
C LEU A 26 -32.58 -8.40 6.43
N GLY A 27 -33.42 -7.61 5.76
CA GLY A 27 -33.01 -6.41 5.04
C GLY A 27 -32.35 -5.39 5.97
N VAL A 28 -32.95 -5.12 7.13
CA VAL A 28 -32.37 -4.23 8.14
C VAL A 28 -31.05 -4.77 8.67
N ALA A 29 -30.99 -6.05 9.04
CA ALA A 29 -29.75 -6.66 9.52
C ALA A 29 -28.63 -6.60 8.46
N LEU A 30 -28.95 -6.82 7.20
CA LEU A 30 -28.02 -6.75 6.09
C LEU A 30 -27.54 -5.31 5.84
N LEU A 31 -28.43 -4.32 5.89
CA LEU A 31 -28.06 -2.90 5.77
C LEU A 31 -27.15 -2.45 6.91
N VAL A 32 -27.46 -2.85 8.14
CA VAL A 32 -26.62 -2.53 9.30
C VAL A 32 -25.25 -3.21 9.16
N GLY A 33 -25.21 -4.50 8.81
CA GLY A 33 -23.96 -5.23 8.62
C GLY A 33 -23.09 -4.64 7.51
N LEU A 34 -23.68 -4.28 6.37
CA LEU A 34 -22.95 -3.63 5.27
C LEU A 34 -22.48 -2.23 5.66
N GLY A 35 -23.31 -1.45 6.37
CA GLY A 35 -22.94 -0.13 6.85
C GLY A 35 -21.75 -0.17 7.81
N THR A 36 -21.81 -1.06 8.81
CA THR A 36 -20.71 -1.26 9.76
C THR A 36 -19.45 -1.76 9.04
N GLY A 37 -19.57 -2.77 8.17
CA GLY A 37 -18.44 -3.29 7.41
C GLY A 37 -17.80 -2.25 6.51
N ALA A 38 -18.58 -1.36 5.91
CA ALA A 38 -18.05 -0.24 5.12
C ALA A 38 -17.27 0.75 5.99
N ILE A 39 -17.76 1.08 7.19
CA ILE A 39 -17.07 1.96 8.13
C ILE A 39 -15.76 1.34 8.62
N GLU A 40 -15.80 0.06 9.02
CA GLU A 40 -14.61 -0.67 9.46
C GLU A 40 -13.56 -0.73 8.35
N LEU A 41 -13.97 -1.00 7.12
CA LEU A 41 -13.06 -1.06 5.97
C LEU A 41 -12.41 0.30 5.70
N VAL A 42 -13.17 1.39 5.74
CA VAL A 42 -12.64 2.75 5.52
C VAL A 42 -11.69 3.17 6.65
N SER A 43 -12.00 2.83 7.89
CA SER A 43 -11.10 3.11 9.02
C SER A 43 -9.79 2.33 8.88
N ALA A 44 -9.89 1.02 8.68
CA ALA A 44 -8.72 0.16 8.52
C ALA A 44 -7.85 0.60 7.32
N TRP A 45 -8.49 1.08 6.25
CA TRP A 45 -7.80 1.63 5.09
C TRP A 45 -6.98 2.89 5.43
N ASN A 46 -7.57 3.82 6.17
CA ASN A 46 -6.87 5.03 6.59
C ASN A 46 -5.70 4.72 7.52
N ASP A 47 -5.92 3.83 8.49
CA ASP A 47 -4.88 3.42 9.43
C ASP A 47 -3.70 2.74 8.71
N TRP A 48 -3.99 1.88 7.74
CA TRP A 48 -2.95 1.24 6.93
C TRP A 48 -2.17 2.26 6.10
N ARG A 49 -2.85 3.24 5.52
CA ARG A 49 -2.21 4.30 4.72
C ARG A 49 -1.22 5.11 5.55
N ASP A 50 -1.57 5.44 6.79
CA ASP A 50 -0.71 6.23 7.67
C ASP A 50 0.46 5.39 8.18
N GLN A 51 0.23 4.11 8.50
CA GLN A 51 1.30 3.17 8.86
C GLN A 51 2.33 2.98 7.73
N VAL A 52 1.89 2.76 6.50
CA VAL A 52 2.79 2.61 5.34
C VAL A 52 3.62 3.88 5.13
N ARG A 53 2.99 5.06 5.25
CA ARG A 53 3.69 6.34 5.13
C ARG A 53 4.74 6.53 6.21
N GLU A 54 4.42 6.23 7.44
CA GLU A 54 5.33 6.40 8.57
C GLU A 54 6.51 5.43 8.48
N SER A 55 6.25 4.15 8.22
CA SER A 55 7.30 3.13 8.04
C SER A 55 8.21 3.46 6.86
N THR A 56 7.65 3.88 5.72
CA THR A 56 8.45 4.32 4.57
C THR A 56 9.32 5.52 4.93
N THR A 57 8.79 6.51 5.65
CA THR A 57 9.57 7.69 6.06
C THR A 57 10.75 7.29 6.94
N ARG A 58 10.50 6.45 7.95
CA ARG A 58 11.55 5.97 8.85
C ARG A 58 12.63 5.19 8.11
N ASN A 59 12.25 4.30 7.20
CA ASN A 59 13.22 3.54 6.39
C ASN A 59 14.08 4.46 5.53
N LEU A 60 13.47 5.49 4.94
CA LEU A 60 14.20 6.48 4.14
C LEU A 60 15.14 7.34 4.99
N ASP A 61 14.72 7.76 6.19
CA ASP A 61 15.55 8.54 7.11
C ASP A 61 16.79 7.74 7.57
N LEU A 62 16.63 6.43 7.79
CA LEU A 62 17.74 5.54 8.17
C LEU A 62 18.80 5.44 7.07
N VAL A 63 18.40 5.41 5.81
CA VAL A 63 19.34 5.28 4.69
C VAL A 63 19.82 6.62 4.14
N ARG A 64 19.19 7.75 4.53
CA ARG A 64 19.44 9.08 3.97
C ARG A 64 20.91 9.46 3.98
N ALA A 65 21.61 9.23 5.10
CA ALA A 65 23.03 9.55 5.23
C ALA A 65 23.91 8.69 4.29
N SER A 66 23.68 7.38 4.25
CA SER A 66 24.42 6.47 3.37
C SER A 66 24.12 6.70 1.89
N ALA A 67 22.88 7.11 1.57
CA ALA A 67 22.47 7.46 0.22
C ALA A 67 23.13 8.77 -0.24
N ALA A 68 23.15 9.79 0.62
CA ALA A 68 23.80 11.06 0.35
C ALA A 68 25.31 10.90 0.20
N GLU A 69 25.96 10.07 1.02
CA GLU A 69 27.38 9.73 0.89
C GLU A 69 27.66 9.02 -0.44
N ALA A 70 26.84 8.02 -0.81
CA ALA A 70 26.99 7.32 -2.08
C ALA A 70 26.82 8.25 -3.28
N ALA A 71 25.88 9.20 -3.21
CA ALA A 71 25.66 10.21 -4.23
C ALA A 71 26.84 11.17 -4.34
N PHE A 72 27.33 11.68 -3.21
CA PHE A 72 28.46 12.62 -3.17
C PHE A 72 29.76 11.98 -3.66
N GLN A 73 30.02 10.73 -3.30
CA GLN A 73 31.20 9.99 -3.74
C GLN A 73 31.04 9.38 -5.15
N LEU A 74 29.85 9.50 -5.77
CA LEU A 74 29.49 8.83 -7.03
C LEU A 74 29.77 7.32 -6.99
N ASN A 75 29.58 6.70 -5.82
CA ASN A 75 29.89 5.30 -5.58
C ASN A 75 28.71 4.40 -5.93
N THR A 76 28.73 3.86 -7.14
CA THR A 76 27.67 2.99 -7.69
C THR A 76 27.45 1.73 -6.85
N ASN A 77 28.50 1.16 -6.24
CA ASN A 77 28.37 -0.04 -5.41
C ASN A 77 27.66 0.27 -4.08
N GLN A 78 27.98 1.41 -3.45
CA GLN A 78 27.30 1.85 -2.23
C GLN A 78 25.83 2.21 -2.52
N ALA A 79 25.57 2.91 -3.64
CA ALA A 79 24.22 3.22 -4.09
C ALA A 79 23.38 1.97 -4.34
N ASP A 80 23.96 0.93 -4.94
CA ASP A 80 23.28 -0.34 -5.20
C ASP A 80 22.94 -1.09 -3.90
N ASN A 81 23.85 -1.10 -2.93
CA ASN A 81 23.60 -1.69 -1.62
C ASN A 81 22.47 -0.97 -0.86
N VAL A 82 22.41 0.36 -0.95
CA VAL A 82 21.31 1.16 -0.39
C VAL A 82 19.99 0.82 -1.09
N ALA A 83 19.99 0.75 -2.43
CA ALA A 83 18.79 0.41 -3.20
C ALA A 83 18.29 -1.01 -2.92
N ALA A 84 19.20 -1.98 -2.82
CA ALA A 84 18.90 -3.36 -2.44
C ALA A 84 18.35 -3.46 -1.01
N GLY A 85 18.93 -2.71 -0.07
CA GLY A 85 18.46 -2.66 1.32
C GLY A 85 17.04 -2.11 1.44
N LEU A 86 16.70 -1.06 0.68
CA LEU A 86 15.35 -0.50 0.64
C LEU A 86 14.32 -1.49 0.05
N LEU A 87 14.69 -2.28 -0.96
CA LEU A 87 13.80 -3.30 -1.56
C LEU A 87 13.50 -4.51 -0.67
N ASN A 88 14.18 -4.66 0.46
CA ASN A 88 13.80 -5.66 1.47
C ASN A 88 12.47 -5.31 2.16
N SER A 89 12.04 -4.05 2.11
CA SER A 89 10.70 -3.63 2.54
C SER A 89 9.67 -4.13 1.53
N ASP A 90 8.63 -4.83 1.99
CA ASP A 90 7.58 -5.34 1.10
C ASP A 90 6.72 -4.23 0.48
N GLU A 91 6.72 -3.05 1.10
CA GLU A 91 6.04 -1.83 0.67
C GLU A 91 6.76 -1.10 -0.46
N ILE A 92 8.05 -1.40 -0.70
CA ILE A 92 8.87 -0.72 -1.70
C ILE A 92 9.03 -1.64 -2.92
N SER A 93 8.43 -1.25 -4.04
CA SER A 93 8.50 -2.00 -5.30
C SER A 93 9.59 -1.49 -6.24
N HIS A 94 10.02 -0.25 -6.10
CA HIS A 94 10.99 0.39 -6.98
C HIS A 94 11.81 1.42 -6.22
N VAL A 95 13.12 1.43 -6.47
CA VAL A 95 14.07 2.37 -5.88
C VAL A 95 14.96 2.91 -6.98
N LEU A 96 15.11 4.23 -7.02
CA LEU A 96 15.93 4.95 -7.97
C LEU A 96 16.80 5.97 -7.22
N LEU A 97 18.11 5.84 -7.33
CA LEU A 97 19.08 6.76 -6.75
C LEU A 97 19.75 7.56 -7.87
N ARG A 98 19.73 8.88 -7.76
CA ARG A 98 20.32 9.80 -8.73
C ARG A 98 21.28 10.77 -8.04
N ASP A 99 22.25 11.26 -8.80
CA ASP A 99 23.05 12.42 -8.40
C ASP A 99 22.36 13.74 -8.78
N ASN A 100 22.96 14.85 -8.38
CA ASN A 100 22.50 16.22 -8.64
C ASN A 100 22.57 16.62 -10.12
N PHE A 101 23.23 15.82 -10.98
CA PHE A 101 23.28 16.00 -12.42
C PHE A 101 22.23 15.13 -13.15
N GLY A 102 21.44 14.36 -12.41
CA GLY A 102 20.41 13.48 -12.93
C GLY A 102 20.93 12.11 -13.40
N SER A 103 22.21 11.81 -13.21
CA SER A 103 22.79 10.50 -13.49
C SER A 103 22.22 9.45 -12.55
N VAL A 104 21.90 8.28 -13.07
CA VAL A 104 21.40 7.15 -12.26
C VAL A 104 22.59 6.42 -11.65
N LEU A 105 22.65 6.39 -10.33
CA LEU A 105 23.68 5.67 -9.57
C LEU A 105 23.24 4.25 -9.24
N ALA A 106 21.95 4.03 -9.00
CA ALA A 106 21.37 2.71 -8.81
C ALA A 106 19.88 2.71 -9.16
N GLU A 107 19.41 1.63 -9.77
CA GLU A 107 18.00 1.40 -10.04
C GLU A 107 17.68 -0.07 -9.77
N ARG A 108 16.68 -0.30 -8.91
CA ARG A 108 16.22 -1.65 -8.60
C ARG A 108 14.70 -1.67 -8.55
N SER A 109 14.12 -2.77 -9.05
CA SER A 109 12.68 -3.01 -8.97
C SER A 109 12.40 -4.46 -8.57
N ARG A 110 11.29 -4.65 -7.87
CA ARG A 110 10.71 -5.95 -7.61
C ARG A 110 9.77 -6.27 -8.77
N ALA A 111 9.92 -7.45 -9.37
CA ALA A 111 9.01 -7.91 -10.41
C ALA A 111 7.58 -7.87 -9.88
N GLU A 112 6.67 -7.21 -10.61
CA GLU A 112 5.27 -7.16 -10.23
C GLU A 112 4.72 -8.58 -10.21
N ARG A 113 4.42 -9.08 -9.00
CA ARG A 113 3.70 -10.33 -8.85
C ARG A 113 2.31 -10.07 -9.38
N GLY A 114 2.04 -10.54 -10.61
CA GLY A 114 0.80 -10.37 -11.34
C GLY A 114 -0.41 -10.51 -10.42
N ARG A 115 -0.94 -9.38 -10.00
CA ARG A 115 -2.10 -9.27 -9.13
C ARG A 115 -3.15 -8.63 -10.01
N GLU A 116 -4.12 -9.40 -10.48
CA GLU A 116 -5.28 -8.83 -11.17
C GLU A 116 -5.94 -7.84 -10.21
N SER A 117 -5.74 -6.55 -10.45
CA SER A 117 -6.40 -5.49 -9.70
C SER A 117 -7.86 -5.47 -10.15
N ALA A 118 -8.76 -5.87 -9.26
CA ALA A 118 -10.17 -5.60 -9.47
C ALA A 118 -10.38 -4.06 -9.55
N TRP A 119 -11.37 -3.61 -10.31
CA TRP A 119 -11.65 -2.18 -10.53
C TRP A 119 -11.77 -1.35 -9.23
N LEU A 120 -12.23 -1.97 -8.13
CA LEU A 120 -12.28 -1.35 -6.80
C LEU A 120 -10.89 -1.15 -6.19
N GLY A 121 -9.97 -2.08 -6.41
CA GLY A 121 -8.59 -2.00 -5.95
C GLY A 121 -7.87 -0.82 -6.57
N GLU A 122 -8.03 -0.61 -7.87
CA GLU A 122 -7.43 0.53 -8.57
C GLU A 122 -7.93 1.87 -8.02
N HIS A 123 -9.23 2.01 -7.81
CA HIS A 123 -9.80 3.25 -7.28
C HIS A 123 -9.40 3.53 -5.83
N LEU A 124 -9.23 2.48 -5.03
CA LEU A 124 -8.80 2.62 -3.63
C LEU A 124 -7.30 2.91 -3.53
N LEU A 125 -6.46 2.21 -4.30
CA LEU A 125 -4.99 2.34 -4.26
C LEU A 125 -4.47 3.55 -5.07
N ALA A 126 -5.32 4.19 -5.88
CA ALA A 126 -4.95 5.35 -6.69
C ALA A 126 -4.29 6.46 -5.84
N GLY A 127 -3.09 6.89 -6.27
CA GLY A 127 -2.35 7.97 -5.64
C GLY A 127 -1.33 7.55 -4.56
N MET A 128 -0.99 6.27 -4.43
CA MET A 128 0.07 5.77 -3.53
C MET A 128 1.41 5.48 -4.22
N GLU A 129 1.57 5.91 -5.48
CA GLU A 129 2.54 5.25 -6.36
C GLU A 129 3.96 5.81 -6.32
N LYS A 130 4.19 7.05 -5.84
CA LYS A 130 5.51 7.70 -5.95
C LYS A 130 5.85 8.57 -4.76
N ARG A 131 7.06 8.40 -4.23
CA ARG A 131 7.65 9.27 -3.20
C ARG A 131 9.06 9.67 -3.57
N HIS A 132 9.33 10.98 -3.50
CA HIS A 132 10.65 11.57 -3.70
C HIS A 132 11.13 12.23 -2.40
N ILE A 133 12.42 12.17 -2.16
CA ILE A 133 13.11 12.88 -1.08
C ILE A 133 14.43 13.42 -1.60
N SER A 134 14.76 14.64 -1.21
CA SER A 134 16.04 15.24 -1.52
C SER A 134 17.10 14.69 -0.57
N LEU A 135 18.25 14.28 -1.13
CA LEU A 135 19.40 13.90 -0.35
C LEU A 135 20.20 15.15 0.01
N GLU A 136 20.79 15.14 1.20
CA GLU A 136 21.61 16.23 1.70
C GLU A 136 22.78 15.59 2.42
N TYR A 137 24.01 15.90 1.97
CA TYR A 137 25.22 15.36 2.56
C TYR A 137 25.71 16.32 3.65
N ILE A 138 25.92 15.77 4.85
CA ILE A 138 26.53 16.47 5.97
C ILE A 138 27.93 15.91 6.14
N ASP A 139 28.95 16.75 5.94
CA ASP A 139 30.35 16.34 6.15
C ASP A 139 30.56 15.96 7.63
N PRO A 140 30.99 14.71 7.93
CA PRO A 140 31.28 14.26 9.30
C PRO A 140 32.31 15.11 10.04
N ARG A 141 33.08 15.94 9.32
CA ARG A 141 34.09 16.86 9.85
C ARG A 141 33.55 18.26 10.15
N GLY A 142 32.23 18.48 10.03
CA GLY A 142 31.57 19.74 10.43
C GLY A 142 31.40 20.76 9.29
N GLY A 143 31.31 20.32 8.04
CA GLY A 143 31.01 21.18 6.89
C GLY A 143 29.52 21.56 6.80
N ALA A 144 29.22 22.66 6.11
CA ALA A 144 27.85 23.04 5.80
C ALA A 144 27.19 21.95 4.94
N PRO A 145 25.89 21.67 5.14
CA PRO A 145 25.21 20.66 4.34
C PRO A 145 25.20 21.06 2.86
N VAL A 146 25.45 20.07 2.00
CA VAL A 146 25.47 20.24 0.54
C VAL A 146 24.36 19.38 -0.06
N ALA A 147 23.52 19.99 -0.89
CA ALA A 147 22.51 19.27 -1.64
C ALA A 147 23.17 18.38 -2.71
N VAL A 148 22.73 17.12 -2.77
CA VAL A 148 23.24 16.11 -3.70
C VAL A 148 22.10 15.40 -4.40
#